data_AF-A0A6S6SVD6-F1
#
_entry.id   AF-A0A6S6SVD6-F1
#
_cell.length_a   1.000
_cell.length_b   1.000
_cell.length_c   1.000
_cell.angle_alpha   90.00
_cell.angle_beta   90.00
_cell.angle_gamma   90.00
#
_symmetry.space_group_name_H-M   'P 1'
#
loop_
_entity.id
_entity.type
_entity.pdbx_description
1 polymer ?
#
loop_
_entity_poly.entity_id
_entity_poly.type
_entity_poly.pdbx_seq_one_letter_code
_entity_poly.pdbx_strand_id
1 'polypeptide(L)'
;MNFEFTAETVLLIIAGIIFGGALSYIKSLLTIRKHKKELKEYKDHLDRQMKITNAGNSTLVTELEKVKQDNENLRISVQTLNQKPGRAELRLLNIYDAALRKMMSQAPGFSTAWENSLQEAEREYEANETGLKSIVSKVFGSGTGVNTDTNTIQQIEHK
;
A
#
# COMPACT_ATOMS: atom_id res chain seq x y z
N MET A 1 -29.23 -81.10 -4.53
CA MET A 1 -28.13 -80.86 -5.48
C MET A 1 -26.85 -81.14 -4.71
N ASN A 2 -26.35 -82.37 -4.79
CA ASN A 2 -25.22 -82.82 -3.99
C ASN A 2 -23.95 -82.23 -4.60
N PHE A 3 -23.31 -81.28 -3.92
CA PHE A 3 -22.01 -80.78 -4.32
C PHE A 3 -20.99 -81.87 -3.99
N GLU A 4 -20.61 -82.67 -4.98
CA GLU A 4 -19.49 -83.59 -4.82
C GLU A 4 -18.22 -82.76 -4.66
N PHE A 5 -17.67 -82.74 -3.43
CA PHE A 5 -16.40 -82.10 -3.11
C PHE A 5 -15.25 -82.92 -3.70
N THR A 6 -15.08 -82.85 -5.01
CA THR A 6 -13.92 -83.41 -5.70
C THR A 6 -12.73 -82.46 -5.53
N ALA A 7 -11.51 -82.99 -5.43
CA ALA A 7 -10.30 -82.21 -5.19
C ALA A 7 -10.07 -81.08 -6.23
N GLU A 8 -10.53 -81.29 -7.47
CA GLU A 8 -10.46 -80.30 -8.55
C GLU A 8 -11.30 -79.05 -8.27
N THR A 9 -12.52 -79.20 -7.72
CA THR A 9 -13.38 -78.06 -7.39
C THR A 9 -12.78 -77.20 -6.28
N VAL A 10 -12.13 -77.81 -5.29
CA VAL A 10 -11.45 -77.10 -4.19
C VAL A 10 -10.24 -76.30 -4.71
N LEU A 11 -9.45 -76.87 -5.62
CA LEU A 11 -8.32 -76.17 -6.23
C LEU A 11 -8.76 -74.96 -7.07
N LEU A 12 -9.85 -75.07 -7.82
CA LEU A 12 -10.39 -73.94 -8.60
C LEU A 12 -10.89 -72.80 -7.72
N ILE A 13 -11.51 -73.10 -6.58
CA ILE A 13 -11.95 -72.08 -5.62
C ILE A 13 -10.74 -71.36 -5.01
N ILE A 14 -9.70 -72.10 -4.61
CA ILE A 14 -8.47 -71.52 -4.07
C ILE A 14 -7.77 -70.63 -5.12
N ALA A 15 -7.67 -71.10 -6.36
CA ALA A 15 -7.10 -70.32 -7.45
C ALA A 15 -7.89 -69.03 -7.71
N GLY A 16 -9.22 -69.08 -7.63
CA GLY A 16 -10.09 -67.90 -7.76
C GLY A 16 -9.88 -66.87 -6.65
N ILE A 17 -9.69 -67.31 -5.40
CA ILE A 17 -9.41 -66.43 -4.26
C ILE A 17 -8.03 -65.77 -4.42
N ILE A 18 -7.01 -66.54 -4.81
CA ILE A 18 -5.66 -66.03 -5.05
C ILE A 18 -5.68 -65.00 -6.18
N PHE A 19 -6.35 -65.31 -7.29
CA PHE A 19 -6.46 -64.41 -8.43
C PHE A 19 -7.24 -63.13 -8.09
N GLY A 20 -8.35 -63.25 -7.36
CA GLY A 20 -9.13 -62.10 -6.88
C GLY A 20 -8.33 -61.21 -5.92
N GLY A 21 -7.56 -61.81 -5.01
CA GLY A 21 -6.65 -61.10 -4.10
C GLY A 21 -5.55 -60.35 -4.86
N ALA A 22 -4.93 -60.99 -5.85
CA ALA A 22 -3.92 -60.37 -6.70
C ALA A 22 -4.48 -59.18 -7.50
N LEU A 23 -5.67 -59.34 -8.10
CA LEU A 23 -6.31 -58.27 -8.86
C LEU A 23 -6.69 -57.07 -7.97
N SER A 24 -7.19 -57.35 -6.76
CA SER A 24 -7.52 -56.33 -5.76
C SER A 24 -6.28 -55.56 -5.30
N TYR A 25 -5.18 -56.27 -5.07
CA TYR A 25 -3.90 -55.67 -4.66
C TYR A 25 -3.34 -54.73 -5.74
N ILE A 26 -3.37 -55.15 -7.01
CA ILE A 26 -2.92 -54.32 -8.14
C ILE A 26 -3.77 -53.05 -8.26
N LYS A 27 -5.10 -53.16 -8.14
CA LYS A 27 -6.00 -51.99 -8.14
C LYS A 27 -5.70 -51.04 -6.99
N SER A 28 -5.48 -51.58 -5.78
CA SER A 28 -5.14 -50.79 -4.59
C SER A 28 -3.86 -49.98 -4.78
N LEU A 29 -2.82 -50.60 -5.34
CA LEU A 29 -1.55 -49.92 -5.66
C LEU A 29 -1.72 -48.77 -6.66
N LEU A 30 -2.58 -48.94 -7.67
CA LEU A 30 -2.87 -47.88 -8.64
C LEU A 30 -3.62 -46.71 -8.00
N THR A 31 -4.60 -47.00 -7.14
CA THR A 31 -5.36 -45.97 -6.41
C THR A 31 -4.47 -45.17 -5.46
N ILE A 32 -3.60 -45.85 -4.71
CA ILE A 32 -2.64 -45.20 -3.81
C ILE A 32 -1.68 -44.29 -4.60
N ARG A 33 -1.22 -44.73 -5.76
CA ARG A 33 -0.37 -43.91 -6.65
C ARG A 33 -1.09 -42.66 -7.15
N LYS A 34 -2.38 -42.76 -7.50
CA LYS A 34 -3.19 -41.60 -7.91
C LYS A 34 -3.33 -40.58 -6.78
N HIS A 35 -3.72 -41.01 -5.58
CA HIS A 35 -3.85 -40.10 -4.44
C HIS A 35 -2.52 -39.47 -4.02
N LYS A 36 -1.40 -40.20 -4.12
CA LYS A 36 -0.07 -39.63 -3.90
C LYS A 36 0.27 -38.55 -4.93
N LYS A 37 -0.13 -38.73 -6.19
CA LYS A 37 0.07 -37.75 -7.26
C LYS A 37 -0.76 -36.49 -6.99
N GLU A 38 -2.05 -36.66 -6.69
CA GLU A 38 -2.97 -35.56 -6.35
C GLU A 38 -2.46 -34.77 -5.13
N LEU A 39 -2.03 -35.44 -4.06
CA LEU A 39 -1.43 -34.79 -2.90
C LEU A 39 -0.15 -34.01 -3.24
N LYS A 40 0.69 -34.55 -4.12
CA LYS A 40 1.90 -33.85 -4.57
C LYS A 40 1.53 -32.60 -5.37
N GLU A 41 0.55 -32.71 -6.25
CA GLU A 41 0.07 -31.61 -7.09
C GLU A 41 -0.58 -30.50 -6.25
N TYR A 42 -1.38 -30.84 -5.24
CA TYR A 42 -1.92 -29.86 -4.29
C TYR A 42 -0.84 -29.16 -3.49
N LYS A 43 0.19 -29.88 -3.02
CA LYS A 43 1.33 -29.28 -2.31
C LYS A 43 2.12 -28.33 -3.20
N ASP A 44 2.34 -28.71 -4.47
CA ASP A 44 3.05 -27.88 -5.45
C ASP A 44 2.26 -26.61 -5.78
N HIS A 45 0.94 -26.72 -5.96
CA HIS A 45 0.05 -25.57 -6.14
C HIS A 45 0.09 -24.63 -4.93
N LEU A 46 0.07 -25.16 -3.70
CA LEU A 46 0.13 -24.34 -2.50
C LEU A 46 1.48 -23.63 -2.37
N ASP A 47 2.59 -24.34 -2.60
CA ASP A 47 3.93 -23.75 -2.56
C ASP A 47 4.08 -22.65 -3.61
N ARG A 48 3.54 -22.86 -4.81
CA ARG A 48 3.50 -21.84 -5.87
C ARG A 48 2.66 -20.63 -5.46
N GLN A 49 1.47 -20.83 -4.88
CA GLN A 49 0.64 -19.72 -4.40
C GLN A 49 1.34 -18.96 -3.28
N MET A 50 1.93 -19.65 -2.30
CA MET A 50 2.68 -19.02 -1.22
C MET A 50 3.87 -18.22 -1.74
N LYS A 51 4.62 -18.75 -2.71
CA LYS A 51 5.72 -18.03 -3.38
C LYS A 51 5.23 -16.80 -4.13
N ILE A 52 4.12 -16.90 -4.87
CA ILE A 52 3.53 -15.77 -5.60
C ILE A 52 3.03 -14.69 -4.61
N THR A 53 2.32 -15.09 -3.55
CA THR A 53 1.82 -14.16 -2.53
C THR A 53 2.96 -13.51 -1.76
N ASN A 54 4.01 -14.25 -1.38
CA ASN A 54 5.18 -13.67 -0.73
C ASN A 54 5.95 -12.72 -1.66
N ALA A 55 6.12 -13.09 -2.94
CA ALA A 55 6.76 -12.22 -3.92
C ALA A 55 5.95 -10.93 -4.12
N GLY A 56 4.63 -11.04 -4.34
CA GLY A 56 3.75 -9.88 -4.49
C GLY A 56 3.68 -9.01 -3.23
N ASN A 57 3.67 -9.62 -2.05
CA ASN A 57 3.69 -8.87 -0.79
C ASN A 57 5.02 -8.13 -0.61
N SER A 58 6.15 -8.75 -0.97
CA SER A 58 7.46 -8.09 -0.89
C SER A 58 7.59 -6.90 -1.85
N THR A 59 7.01 -7.00 -3.06
CA THR A 59 6.99 -5.88 -4.01
C THR A 59 6.11 -4.75 -3.50
N LEU A 60 4.94 -5.06 -2.92
CA LEU A 60 4.05 -4.05 -2.32
C LEU A 60 4.73 -3.33 -1.15
N VAL A 61 5.41 -4.05 -0.26
CA VAL A 61 6.17 -3.45 0.85
C VAL A 61 7.28 -2.52 0.32
N THR A 62 8.02 -2.97 -0.69
CA THR A 62 9.10 -2.18 -1.32
C THR A 62 8.56 -0.90 -1.98
N GLU A 63 7.44 -0.99 -2.69
CA GLU A 63 6.79 0.17 -3.30
C GLU A 63 6.27 1.16 -2.24
N LEU A 64 5.69 0.65 -1.15
CA LEU A 64 5.25 1.47 -0.02
C LEU A 64 6.42 2.23 0.60
N GLU A 65 7.54 1.54 0.84
CA GLU A 65 8.75 2.15 1.40
C GLU A 65 9.32 3.22 0.47
N LYS A 66 9.37 2.95 -0.84
CA LYS A 66 9.78 3.92 -1.85
C LYS A 66 8.88 5.16 -1.86
N VAL A 67 7.56 4.98 -1.86
CA VAL A 67 6.62 6.12 -1.85
C VAL A 67 6.75 6.94 -0.56
N LYS A 68 6.94 6.30 0.60
CA LYS A 68 7.20 7.01 1.86
C LYS A 68 8.49 7.82 1.80
N GLN A 69 9.55 7.23 1.24
CA GLN A 69 10.83 7.92 1.06
C GLN A 69 10.71 9.11 0.12
N ASP A 70 10.06 8.94 -1.03
CA ASP A 70 9.82 10.01 -2.00
C ASP A 70 8.97 11.13 -1.39
N ASN A 71 7.96 10.78 -0.58
CA ASN A 71 7.13 11.76 0.13
C ASN A 71 7.95 12.60 1.12
N GLU A 72 8.82 11.97 1.93
CA GLU A 72 9.69 12.70 2.86
C GLU A 72 10.71 13.57 2.11
N ASN A 73 11.31 13.04 1.04
CA ASN A 73 12.22 13.80 0.19
C ASN A 73 11.56 15.04 -0.41
N LEU A 74 10.32 14.90 -0.89
CA LEU A 74 9.53 16.02 -1.42
C LEU A 74 9.20 17.01 -0.31
N ARG A 75 8.80 16.55 0.88
CA ARG A 75 8.54 17.41 2.04
C ARG A 75 9.76 18.25 2.40
N ILE A 76 10.93 17.63 2.49
CA ILE A 76 12.21 18.31 2.76
C ILE A 76 12.56 19.27 1.63
N SER A 77 12.35 18.87 0.37
CA SER A 77 12.63 19.73 -0.79
C SER A 77 11.75 20.98 -0.81
N VAL A 78 10.45 20.84 -0.55
CA VAL A 78 9.51 21.97 -0.42
C VAL A 78 9.91 22.87 0.74
N GLN A 79 10.25 22.30 1.90
CA GLN A 79 10.72 23.08 3.04
C GLN A 79 12.04 23.82 2.73
N THR A 80 12.95 23.17 2.02
CA THR A 80 14.25 23.75 1.63
C THR A 80 14.07 24.88 0.62
N LEU A 81 13.18 24.72 -0.35
CA LEU A 81 12.82 25.76 -1.32
C LEU A 81 12.22 26.99 -0.63
N ASN A 82 11.35 26.78 0.36
CA ASN A 82 10.80 27.89 1.16
C ASN A 82 11.86 28.60 2.03
N GLN A 83 12.85 27.88 2.56
CA GLN A 83 13.88 28.46 3.44
C GLN A 83 15.02 29.14 2.69
N LYS A 84 15.26 28.79 1.43
CA LYS A 84 16.31 29.39 0.59
C LYS A 84 15.69 29.97 -0.67
N PRO A 85 15.03 31.15 -0.60
CA PRO A 85 14.71 31.89 -1.80
C PRO A 85 15.98 32.03 -2.63
N GLY A 86 15.90 31.70 -3.92
CA GLY A 86 17.09 31.53 -4.75
C GLY A 86 17.93 32.80 -4.77
N ARG A 87 19.26 32.70 -4.98
CA ARG A 87 20.12 33.90 -5.16
C ARG A 87 19.60 34.83 -6.26
N ALA A 88 18.88 34.27 -7.25
CA ALA A 88 18.22 35.03 -8.30
C ALA A 88 17.06 35.90 -7.77
N GLU A 89 16.23 35.37 -6.87
CA GLU A 89 15.10 36.09 -6.24
C GLU A 89 15.62 37.19 -5.32
N LEU A 90 16.63 36.90 -4.49
CA LEU A 90 17.32 37.89 -3.68
C LEU A 90 17.94 39.01 -4.53
N ARG A 91 18.57 38.67 -5.67
CA ARG A 91 19.12 39.67 -6.60
C ARG A 91 18.00 40.52 -7.19
N LEU A 92 16.90 39.90 -7.60
CA LEU A 92 15.76 40.59 -8.18
C LEU A 92 15.10 41.53 -7.17
N LEU A 93 14.91 41.10 -5.92
CA LEU A 93 14.41 41.92 -4.82
C LEU A 93 15.29 43.16 -4.61
N ASN A 94 16.61 43.00 -4.57
CA ASN A 94 17.54 44.12 -4.44
C ASN A 94 17.45 45.11 -5.62
N ILE A 95 17.27 44.61 -6.85
CA ILE A 95 17.08 45.45 -8.04
C ILE A 95 15.77 46.24 -7.93
N TYR A 96 14.68 45.60 -7.49
CA TYR A 96 13.40 46.27 -7.28
C TYR A 96 13.47 47.31 -6.17
N ASP A 97 14.08 47.02 -5.02
CA ASP A 97 14.26 48.00 -3.94
C ASP A 97 15.05 49.22 -4.41
N ALA A 98 16.15 49.00 -5.14
CA ALA A 98 16.93 50.09 -5.72
C ALA A 98 16.13 50.92 -6.75
N ALA A 99 15.29 50.28 -7.56
CA ALA A 99 14.42 50.96 -8.52
C ALA A 99 13.34 51.79 -7.81
N LEU A 100 12.70 51.24 -6.77
CA LEU A 100 11.68 51.93 -5.97
C LEU A 100 12.24 53.16 -5.28
N ARG A 101 13.43 53.06 -4.66
CA ARG A 101 14.11 54.21 -4.04
C ARG A 101 14.39 55.32 -5.05
N LYS A 102 14.81 54.97 -6.27
CA LYS A 102 15.01 55.94 -7.36
C LYS A 102 13.70 56.59 -7.79
N MET A 103 12.61 55.82 -7.94
CA MET A 103 11.30 56.37 -8.29
C MET A 103 10.76 57.31 -7.21
N MET A 104 10.89 56.94 -5.92
CA MET A 104 10.50 57.81 -4.80
C MET A 104 11.26 59.14 -4.81
N SER A 105 12.54 59.14 -5.20
CA SER A 105 13.33 60.37 -5.30
C SER A 105 12.95 61.26 -6.50
N GLN A 106 12.39 60.68 -7.57
CA GLN A 106 12.11 61.39 -8.82
C GLN A 106 10.65 61.84 -8.96
N ALA A 107 9.71 61.21 -8.27
CA ALA A 107 8.27 61.47 -8.44
C ALA A 107 7.61 61.91 -7.11
N PRO A 108 7.19 63.19 -6.98
CA PRO A 108 6.44 63.64 -5.81
C PRO A 108 5.08 62.92 -5.74
N GLY A 109 4.72 62.42 -4.55
CA GLY A 109 3.47 61.68 -4.32
C GLY A 109 3.53 60.17 -4.62
N PHE A 110 4.59 59.68 -5.27
CA PHE A 110 4.76 58.25 -5.55
C PHE A 110 4.85 57.41 -4.28
N SER A 111 5.53 57.90 -3.24
CA SER A 111 5.69 57.20 -1.96
C SER A 111 4.35 56.82 -1.33
N THR A 112 3.39 57.76 -1.29
CA THR A 112 2.06 57.55 -0.68
C THR A 112 1.21 56.60 -1.51
N ALA A 113 1.25 56.73 -2.85
CA ALA A 113 0.54 55.80 -3.74
C ALA A 113 1.09 54.38 -3.66
N TRP A 114 2.41 54.23 -3.58
CA TRP A 114 3.08 52.94 -3.40
C TRP A 114 2.74 52.29 -2.06
N GLU A 115 2.81 53.04 -0.95
CA GLU A 115 2.48 52.54 0.39
C GLU A 115 1.03 52.03 0.47
N ASN A 116 0.08 52.78 -0.08
CA ASN A 116 -1.33 52.34 -0.15
C ASN A 116 -1.49 51.08 -1.01
N SER A 117 -0.79 51.00 -2.15
CA SER A 117 -0.85 49.81 -3.01
C SER A 117 -0.19 48.59 -2.37
N LEU A 118 0.87 48.78 -1.58
CA LEU A 118 1.55 47.72 -0.84
C LEU A 118 0.63 47.17 0.25
N GLN A 119 0.01 48.05 1.03
CA GLN A 119 -0.94 47.66 2.07
C GLN A 119 -2.13 46.90 1.50
N GLU A 120 -2.63 47.28 0.32
CA GLU A 120 -3.70 46.55 -0.34
C GLU A 120 -3.25 45.18 -0.83
N ALA A 121 -2.07 45.09 -1.44
CA ALA A 121 -1.50 43.81 -1.87
C ALA A 121 -1.22 42.85 -0.70
N GLU A 122 -0.77 43.36 0.45
CA GLU A 122 -0.60 42.56 1.67
C GLU A 122 -1.95 41.99 2.14
N ARG A 123 -3.00 42.82 2.16
CA ARG A 123 -4.36 42.36 2.52
C ARG A 123 -4.89 41.29 1.56
N GLU A 124 -4.70 41.46 0.26
CA GLU A 124 -5.09 40.45 -0.73
C GLU A 124 -4.30 39.14 -0.58
N TYR A 125 -3.00 39.23 -0.24
CA TYR A 125 -2.16 38.06 -0.01
C TYR A 125 -2.59 37.27 1.24
N GLU A 126 -2.81 37.96 2.36
CA GLU A 126 -3.30 37.35 3.61
C GLU A 126 -4.68 36.69 3.43
N ALA A 127 -5.57 37.34 2.68
CA ALA A 127 -6.88 36.78 2.33
C ALA A 127 -6.76 35.51 1.48
N ASN A 128 -5.82 35.48 0.53
CA ASN A 128 -5.56 34.31 -0.32
C ASN A 128 -4.92 33.15 0.46
N GLU A 129 -3.96 33.41 1.35
CA GLU A 129 -3.39 32.37 2.23
C GLU A 129 -4.45 31.77 3.15
N THR A 130 -5.33 32.60 3.72
CA THR A 130 -6.41 32.16 4.61
C THR A 130 -7.49 31.39 3.83
N GLY A 131 -7.82 31.84 2.62
CA GLY A 131 -8.77 31.20 1.72
C GLY A 131 -8.31 29.81 1.27
N LEU A 132 -7.04 29.67 0.84
CA LEU A 132 -6.45 28.39 0.46
C LEU A 132 -6.33 27.43 1.64
N LYS A 133 -5.94 27.92 2.84
CA LYS A 133 -5.93 27.12 4.07
C LYS A 133 -7.32 26.53 4.38
N SER A 134 -8.39 27.31 4.19
CA SER A 134 -9.77 26.85 4.44
C SER A 134 -10.24 25.73 3.48
N ILE A 135 -9.77 25.77 2.22
CA ILE A 135 -10.10 24.75 1.20
C ILE A 135 -9.34 23.47 1.49
N VAL A 136 -8.03 23.57 1.80
CA VAL A 136 -7.18 22.44 2.17
C VAL A 136 -7.72 21.77 3.45
N SER A 137 -8.06 22.53 4.49
CA SER A 137 -8.66 21.95 5.71
C SER A 137 -10.02 21.28 5.46
N LYS A 138 -10.80 21.74 4.48
CA LYS A 138 -12.09 21.14 4.13
C LYS A 138 -11.94 19.83 3.35
N VAL A 139 -10.91 19.73 2.52
CA VAL A 139 -10.62 18.52 1.72
C VAL A 139 -9.87 17.46 2.53
N PHE A 140 -8.95 17.85 3.41
CA PHE A 140 -8.20 16.91 4.26
C PHE A 140 -8.82 16.68 5.65
N GLY A 141 -9.65 17.59 6.16
CA GLY A 141 -10.27 17.51 7.49
C GLY A 141 -11.63 16.81 7.54
N SER A 142 -12.21 16.41 6.40
CA SER A 142 -13.49 15.69 6.34
C SER A 142 -13.34 14.21 5.99
N GLY A 143 -12.17 13.63 6.27
CA GLY A 143 -11.82 12.26 5.88
C GLY A 143 -11.12 11.44 6.96
N THR A 144 -11.26 11.75 8.25
CA THR A 144 -10.85 10.82 9.32
C THR A 144 -11.58 11.11 10.63
N GLY A 145 -12.86 10.77 10.68
CA GLY A 145 -13.52 10.45 11.94
C GLY A 145 -13.03 9.09 12.44
N VAL A 146 -11.78 9.00 12.88
CA VAL A 146 -11.35 7.94 13.81
C VAL A 146 -11.50 8.56 15.19
N ASN A 147 -12.69 8.40 15.77
CA ASN A 147 -12.83 8.43 17.23
C ASN A 147 -11.91 7.32 17.75
N THR A 148 -10.69 7.71 18.14
CA THR A 148 -9.90 6.86 19.03
C THR A 148 -10.60 6.97 20.38
N ASP A 149 -11.57 6.08 20.61
CA ASP A 149 -12.15 5.84 21.92
C ASP A 149 -11.05 5.29 22.83
N THR A 150 -10.22 6.19 23.37
CA THR A 150 -9.23 5.91 24.42
C THR A 150 -9.89 5.54 25.76
N ASN A 151 -11.23 5.46 25.82
CA ASN A 151 -11.99 5.12 27.02
C ASN A 151 -12.37 3.64 27.16
N THR A 152 -12.13 2.77 26.18
CA THR A 152 -12.51 1.34 26.28
C THR A 152 -11.46 0.44 26.93
N ILE A 153 -10.20 0.86 27.02
CA ILE A 153 -9.13 0.02 27.62
C ILE A 153 -9.13 0.09 29.17
N GLN A 154 -9.69 1.13 29.79
CA GLN A 154 -9.70 1.23 31.26
C GLN A 154 -10.88 0.50 31.95
N GLN A 155 -11.87 0.00 31.20
CA GLN A 155 -13.03 -0.68 31.82
C GLN A 155 -12.86 -2.21 31.98
N ILE A 156 -11.77 -2.80 31.51
CA ILE A 156 -11.53 -4.25 31.62
C ILE A 156 -10.64 -4.60 32.84
N GLU A 157 -10.00 -3.62 33.49
CA GLU A 157 -9.11 -3.88 34.64
C GLU A 157 -9.83 -3.81 36.01
N HIS A 158 -11.07 -3.29 36.07
CA HIS A 158 -11.83 -3.15 37.32
C HIS A 158 -13.19 -3.88 37.30
N LYS A 159 -13.20 -5.16 36.91
CA LYS A 159 -14.31 -6.06 37.25
C LYS A 159 -13.83 -7.46 37.61
#